data_AF-A0A2J1DZE2-F1
#
_entry.id   AF-A0A2J1DZE2-F1
#
_cell.length_a   1.000
_cell.length_b   1.000
_cell.length_c   1.000
_cell.angle_alpha   90.00
_cell.angle_beta   90.00
_cell.angle_gamma   90.00
#
_symmetry.space_group_name_H-M   'P 1'
#
loop_
_entity.id
_entity.type
_entity.pdbx_description
1 polymer ?
#
loop_
_entity_poly.entity_id
_entity_poly.type
_entity_poly.pdbx_seq_one_letter_code
_entity_poly.pdbx_strand_id
1 'polypeptide(L)' 'MAKKVKALVKLQIPAGKANPAPPIGPALGQHGINIMGFCKEYN' A
#
# COMPACT_ATOMS: atom_id res chain seq x y z
N MET A 1 14.62 20.47 -2.48
CA MET A 1 13.17 20.80 -2.46
C MET A 1 12.39 19.54 -2.10
N ALA A 2 11.58 19.54 -1.05
CA ALA A 2 10.80 18.37 -0.67
C ALA A 2 9.72 18.11 -1.72
N LYS A 3 9.59 16.86 -2.18
CA LYS A 3 8.51 16.48 -3.11
C LYS A 3 7.16 16.65 -2.41
N LYS A 4 6.18 17.25 -3.11
CA LYS A 4 4.80 17.35 -2.61
C LYS A 4 4.24 15.94 -2.41
N VAL A 5 3.58 15.72 -1.28
CA VAL A 5 2.87 14.46 -0.98
C VAL A 5 1.73 14.30 -1.99
N LYS A 6 1.71 13.19 -2.73
CA LYS A 6 0.69 12.92 -3.75
C LYS A 6 -0.61 12.36 -3.15
N ALA A 7 -0.50 11.51 -2.13
CA ALA A 7 -1.62 10.88 -1.44
C ALA A 7 -1.20 10.43 -0.04
N LEU A 8 -2.16 10.38 0.88
CA LEU A 8 -2.00 9.79 2.22
C LEU A 8 -2.93 8.60 2.31
N VAL A 9 -2.38 7.41 2.50
CA VAL A 9 -3.12 6.16 2.60
C VAL A 9 -2.97 5.62 4.02
N LYS A 10 -4.08 5.31 4.68
CA LYS A 10 -4.10 4.64 5.98
C LYS A 10 -4.66 3.23 5.80
N LEU A 11 -3.86 2.24 6.16
CA LEU A 11 -4.21 0.83 6.09
C LEU A 11 -3.98 0.21 7.47
N GLN A 12 -4.96 -0.55 7.95
CA GLN A 12 -4.82 -1.36 9.15
C GLN A 12 -4.71 -2.82 8.70
N ILE A 13 -3.52 -3.38 8.88
CA ILE A 13 -3.17 -4.72 8.41
C ILE A 13 -2.53 -5.46 9.60
N PRO A 14 -2.88 -6.73 9.85
CA PRO A 14 -2.14 -7.57 10.78
C PRO A 14 -0.72 -7.81 10.27
N ALA A 15 0.27 -7.83 11.17
CA ALA A 15 1.66 -8.10 10.81
C ALA A 15 1.79 -9.42 10.02
N GLY A 16 2.57 -9.41 8.93
CA GLY A 16 2.78 -10.60 8.10
C GLY A 16 1.58 -11.03 7.23
N LYS A 17 0.49 -10.25 7.18
CA LYS A 17 -0.73 -10.59 6.42
C LYS A 17 -1.11 -9.55 5.36
N ALA A 18 -0.14 -8.83 4.79
CA ALA A 18 -0.39 -8.03 3.59
C ALA A 18 -0.60 -8.94 2.37
N ASN A 19 -1.72 -8.74 1.66
CA ASN A 19 -2.03 -9.42 0.41
C ASN A 19 -2.70 -8.44 -0.58
N PRO A 20 -2.79 -8.78 -1.88
CA PRO A 20 -3.40 -7.90 -2.88
C PRO A 20 -4.92 -7.72 -2.78
N ALA A 21 -5.60 -8.38 -1.83
CA ALA A 21 -7.04 -8.28 -1.68
C ALA A 21 -7.45 -6.90 -1.12
N PRO A 22 -8.75 -6.54 -1.19
CA PRO A 22 -9.25 -5.40 -0.44
C PRO A 22 -8.92 -5.54 1.06
N PRO A 23 -8.47 -4.47 1.76
CA PRO A 23 -8.43 -3.07 1.34
C PRO A 23 -7.14 -2.63 0.62
N ILE A 24 -6.08 -3.46 0.60
CA ILE A 24 -4.73 -3.07 0.14
C ILE A 24 -4.70 -2.85 -1.37
N GLY A 25 -5.30 -3.76 -2.14
CA GLY A 25 -5.31 -3.69 -3.60
C GLY A 25 -5.90 -2.37 -4.12
N PRO A 26 -7.14 -2.01 -3.73
CA PRO A 26 -7.75 -0.73 -4.09
C PRO A 26 -7.00 0.49 -3.52
N ALA A 27 -6.51 0.43 -2.27
CA ALA A 27 -5.85 1.56 -1.61
C ALA A 27 -4.50 1.93 -2.25
N LEU A 28 -3.72 0.94 -2.68
CA LEU A 28 -2.42 1.15 -3.31
C LEU A 28 -2.53 1.28 -4.83
N GLY A 29 -3.38 0.48 -5.46
CA GLY A 29 -3.58 0.45 -6.91
C GLY A 29 -4.09 1.77 -7.47
N GLN A 30 -5.00 2.45 -6.76
CA GLN A 30 -5.52 3.77 -7.19
C GLN A 30 -4.44 4.86 -7.28
N HIS A 31 -3.31 4.67 -6.59
CA HIS A 31 -2.17 5.59 -6.58
C HIS A 31 -0.98 5.08 -7.39
N GLY A 32 -1.14 3.98 -8.14
CA GLY A 32 -0.09 3.38 -8.96
C GLY A 32 1.07 2.79 -8.14
N ILE A 33 0.81 2.41 -6.87
CA ILE A 33 1.82 1.80 -6.00
C ILE A 33 1.91 0.30 -6.32
N ASN A 34 3.12 -0.25 -6.33
CA ASN A 34 3.34 -1.68 -6.56
C ASN A 34 2.82 -2.52 -5.38
N ILE A 35 1.63 -3.12 -5.56
CA ILE A 35 0.94 -3.90 -4.53
C ILE A 35 1.76 -5.13 -4.11
N MET A 36 2.33 -5.86 -5.07
CA MET A 36 3.11 -7.08 -4.77
C MET A 36 4.42 -6.74 -4.06
N GLY A 37 5.07 -5.64 -4.44
CA GLY A 37 6.25 -5.13 -3.74
C GLY A 37 5.93 -4.77 -2.30
N PHE A 38 4.86 -4.01 -2.08
CA PHE A 38 4.37 -3.68 -0.75
C PHE A 38 4.07 -4.92 0.10
N CYS A 39 3.36 -5.92 -0.46
CA CYS A 39 3.06 -7.14 0.28
C CYS A 39 4.31 -7.93 0.68
N LYS A 40 5.36 -7.92 -0.17
CA LYS A 40 6.63 -8.58 0.15
C LYS A 40 7.49 -7.82 1.16
N GLU A 41 7.46 -6.48 1.13
CA GLU A 41 8.24 -5.66 2.07
C GLU A 41 7.58 -5.55 3.45
N TYR A 42 6.25 -5.65 3.50
CA TYR A 42 5.48 -5.59 4.75
C TYR A 42 5.43 -6.94 5.49
N ASN A 43 5.39 -8.05 4.75
CA ASN A 43 5.36 -9.40 5.33
C ASN A 43 6.76 -9.88 5.71
#